data_AF-A0A3N0GUE2-F1
#
_entry.id   AF-A0A3N0GUE2-F1
#
_cell.length_a   1.000
_cell.length_b   1.000
_cell.length_c   1.000
_cell.angle_alpha   90.00
_cell.angle_beta   90.00
_cell.angle_gamma   90.00
#
_symmetry.space_group_name_H-M   'P 1'
#
loop_
_entity.id
_entity.type
_entity.pdbx_description
1 polymer ?
#
loop_
_entity_poly.entity_id
_entity_poly.type
_entity_poly.pdbx_seq_one_letter_code
_entity_poly.pdbx_strand_id
1 'polypeptide(L)' 'MAESSPTPFVMEIARRLKAEGRFVMRVEPHGWRRGQLQAVVDVGWAARQAGRMLDRTVRLSTSRDGDGAGTYTVVAEVVR' A
#
# COMPACT_ATOMS: atom_id res chain seq x y z
N MET A 1 -6.06 -13.34 22.82
CA MET A 1 -5.21 -12.91 21.70
C MET A 1 -5.57 -11.48 21.43
N ALA A 2 -4.68 -10.51 21.68
CA ALA A 2 -5.01 -9.10 21.47
C ALA A 2 -5.13 -8.86 19.97
N GLU A 3 -6.34 -8.70 19.45
CA GLU A 3 -6.57 -8.10 18.15
C GLU A 3 -5.98 -6.69 18.22
N SER A 4 -4.74 -6.55 17.76
CA SER A 4 -4.10 -5.24 17.65
C SER A 4 -4.94 -4.44 16.66
N SER A 5 -5.61 -3.39 17.15
CA SER A 5 -6.40 -2.51 16.31
C SER A 5 -5.62 -2.16 15.04
N PRO A 6 -6.25 -2.19 13.87
CA PRO A 6 -5.57 -1.90 12.61
C PRO A 6 -4.89 -0.54 12.70
N THR A 7 -3.67 -0.44 12.19
CA THR A 7 -2.91 0.81 12.27
C THR A 7 -3.66 1.92 11.52
N PRO A 8 -3.49 3.20 11.89
CA PRO A 8 -4.12 4.33 11.19
C PRO A 8 -3.90 4.30 9.68
N PHE A 9 -2.75 3.79 9.25
CA PHE A 9 -2.42 3.64 7.85
C PHE A 9 -3.27 2.58 7.14
N VAL A 10 -3.50 1.42 7.76
CA VAL A 10 -4.40 0.39 7.21
C VAL A 10 -5.83 0.92 7.13
N MET A 11 -6.28 1.67 8.14
CA MET A 11 -7.61 2.29 8.13
C MET A 11 -7.79 3.30 7.00
N GLU A 12 -6.78 4.13 6.73
CA GLU A 12 -6.83 5.08 5.60
C GLU A 12 -6.88 4.34 4.25
N ILE A 13 -6.07 3.29 4.07
CA ILE A 13 -6.14 2.49 2.84
C ILE A 13 -7.52 1.86 2.68
N ALA A 14 -8.08 1.29 3.75
CA ALA A 14 -9.43 0.70 3.72
C ALA A 14 -10.49 1.75 3.35
N ARG A 15 -10.40 2.96 3.91
CA ARG A 15 -11.29 4.07 3.58
C ARG A 15 -11.23 4.41 2.08
N ARG A 16 -10.02 4.51 1.52
CA ARG A 16 -9.80 4.79 0.09
C ARG A 16 -10.29 3.68 -0.82
N LEU A 17 -9.96 2.42 -0.50
CA LEU A 17 -10.45 1.26 -1.24
C LEU A 17 -11.98 1.17 -1.24
N LYS A 18 -12.64 1.50 -0.11
CA LYS A 18 -14.10 1.50 -0.01
C LYS A 18 -14.73 2.62 -0.86
N ALA A 19 -14.14 3.81 -0.87
CA ALA A 19 -14.69 4.98 -1.57
C ALA A 19 -14.40 4.96 -3.08
N GLU A 20 -13.19 4.59 -3.46
CA GLU A 20 -12.66 4.78 -4.82
C GLU A 20 -12.39 3.43 -5.53
N GLY A 21 -12.42 2.32 -4.81
CA GLY A 21 -12.00 1.01 -5.33
C GLY A 21 -10.49 0.88 -5.55
N ARG A 22 -9.72 1.93 -5.23
CA ARG A 22 -8.29 2.03 -5.52
C ARG A 22 -7.55 2.87 -4.47
N PHE A 23 -6.30 2.51 -4.23
CA PHE A 23 -5.34 3.28 -3.44
C PHE A 23 -4.01 3.35 -4.20
N VAL A 24 -3.38 4.52 -4.22
CA VAL A 24 -2.09 4.74 -4.88
C VAL A 24 -1.17 5.45 -3.91
N MET A 25 0.05 4.94 -3.77
CA MET A 25 1.09 5.56 -2.96
C MET A 25 2.41 5.60 -3.70
N ARG A 26 3.01 6.79 -3.73
CA ARG A 26 4.37 7.02 -4.21
C ARG A 26 5.34 6.86 -3.04
N VAL A 27 6.35 6.03 -3.24
CA VAL A 27 7.42 5.74 -2.28
C VAL A 27 8.70 6.36 -2.80
N GLU A 28 9.02 7.53 -2.26
CA GLU A 28 10.18 8.32 -2.68
C GLU A 28 11.47 7.83 -2.01
N PRO A 29 12.61 7.94 -2.71
CA PRO A 29 13.91 7.58 -2.15
C PRO A 29 14.24 8.52 -0.99
N HIS A 30 14.26 7.98 0.22
CA HIS A 30 14.94 8.64 1.33
C HIS A 30 16.44 8.35 1.17
N GLY A 31 17.32 9.31 1.52
CA GLY A 31 18.76 9.32 1.19
C GLY A 31 19.57 8.05 1.52
N TRP A 32 18.97 7.09 2.22
CA TRP A 32 19.45 5.72 2.40
C TRP A 32 18.57 4.76 1.58
N ARG A 33 19.05 4.36 0.39
CA ARG A 33 18.38 3.46 -0.58
C ARG A 33 17.76 2.18 0.01
N ARG A 34 18.20 1.71 1.20
CA ARG A 34 17.67 0.50 1.88
C ARG A 34 16.25 0.66 2.43
N GLY A 35 15.77 1.86 2.73
CA GLY A 35 14.42 2.05 3.30
C GLY A 35 13.28 1.90 2.29
N GLN A 36 13.58 2.00 1.00
CA GLN A 36 12.56 2.20 -0.02
C GLN A 36 11.81 0.92 -0.41
N LEU A 37 12.54 -0.18 -0.61
CA LEU A 37 11.92 -1.47 -0.88
C LEU A 37 11.14 -1.98 0.33
N GLN A 38 11.64 -1.71 1.55
CA GLN A 38 10.90 -2.02 2.76
C GLN A 38 9.59 -1.24 2.82
N ALA A 39 9.62 0.08 2.54
CA ALA A 39 8.40 0.87 2.48
C ALA A 39 7.41 0.34 1.43
N VAL A 40 7.86 -0.10 0.25
CA VAL A 40 6.98 -0.77 -0.74
C VAL A 40 6.34 -2.04 -0.17
N VAL A 41 7.12 -2.86 0.54
CA VAL A 41 6.61 -4.09 1.19
C VAL A 41 5.59 -3.74 2.27
N ASP A 42 5.87 -2.74 3.10
CA ASP A 42 4.99 -2.31 4.19
C ASP A 42 3.65 -1.79 3.65
N VAL A 43 3.68 -1.00 2.58
CA VAL A 43 2.47 -0.53 1.88
C VAL A 43 1.69 -1.70 1.30
N GLY A 44 2.37 -2.64 0.65
CA GLY A 44 1.73 -3.83 0.09
C GLY A 44 1.13 -4.74 1.17
N TRP A 45 1.73 -4.82 2.36
CA TRP A 45 1.16 -5.54 3.49
C TRP A 45 -0.06 -4.82 4.06
N ALA A 46 0.03 -3.51 4.27
CA ALA A 46 -1.06 -2.69 4.79
C ALA A 46 -2.29 -2.70 3.86
N ALA A 47 -2.08 -2.65 2.54
CA ALA A 47 -3.16 -2.74 1.56
C ALA A 47 -3.86 -4.11 1.56
N ARG A 48 -3.13 -5.20 1.78
CA ARG A 48 -3.75 -6.53 1.96
C ARG A 48 -4.57 -6.62 3.24
N GLN A 49 -4.07 -6.05 4.34
CA GLN A 49 -4.83 -5.98 5.59
C GLN A 49 -6.11 -5.15 5.42
N ALA A 50 -6.02 -4.01 4.73
CA ALA A 50 -7.17 -3.18 4.40
C ALA A 50 -8.21 -3.94 3.57
N GLY A 51 -7.77 -4.71 2.57
CA GLY A 51 -8.65 -5.61 1.80
C GLY A 51 -9.36 -6.63 2.69
N ARG A 52 -8.63 -7.30 3.58
CA ARG A 52 -9.19 -8.25 4.55
C ARG A 52 -10.22 -7.61 5.47
N MET A 53 -9.97 -6.40 5.97
CA MET A 53 -10.92 -5.64 6.79
C MET A 53 -12.23 -5.32 6.06
N LEU A 54 -12.19 -5.19 4.74
CA LEU A 54 -13.35 -4.90 3.90
C LEU A 54 -14.02 -6.15 3.34
N ASP A 55 -13.51 -7.35 3.64
CA ASP A 55 -13.87 -8.60 2.98
C ASP A 55 -13.76 -8.52 1.44
N ARG A 56 -12.67 -7.88 0.98
CA ARG A 56 -12.39 -7.67 -0.45
C ARG A 56 -11.03 -8.22 -0.82
N THR A 57 -10.94 -8.84 -1.99
CA THR A 57 -9.66 -9.19 -2.61
C THR A 57 -9.03 -7.93 -3.20
N VAL A 58 -7.76 -7.70 -2.89
CA VAL A 58 -6.99 -6.56 -3.40
C VAL A 58 -5.87 -7.05 -4.30
N ARG A 59 -5.84 -6.54 -5.53
CA ARG A 59 -4.71 -6.72 -6.45
C ARG A 59 -3.69 -5.62 -6.19
N LEU A 60 -2.43 -6.01 -6.12
CA LEU A 60 -1.30 -5.09 -5.97
C LEU A 60 -0.50 -5.02 -7.25
N SER A 61 -0.05 -3.83 -7.60
CA SER A 61 0.87 -3.58 -8.70
C SER A 61 1.89 -2.54 -8.25
N THR A 62 3.16 -2.81 -8.51
CA THR A 62 4.25 -1.89 -8.19
C THR A 62 4.98 -1.54 -9.47
N SER A 63 5.10 -0.25 -9.77
CA SER A 63 5.93 0.25 -10.85
C SER A 63 7.12 1.01 -10.27
N ARG A 64 8.23 1.00 -11.00
CA ARG A 64 9.37 1.87 -10.73
C ARG A 64 9.30 3.03 -11.72
N ASP A 65 9.32 4.25 -11.21
CA ASP A 65 9.30 5.43 -12.08
C ASP A 65 10.67 5.62 -12.74
N GLY A 66 10.66 5.84 -14.06
CA GLY A 66 11.81 5.69 -14.95
C GLY A 66 12.93 6.73 -14.84
N ASP A 67 12.76 7.80 -14.06
CA ASP A 67 13.72 8.88 -13.97
C ASP A 67 14.63 8.75 -12.73
N GLY A 68 15.60 7.83 -12.82
CA GLY A 68 16.89 7.88 -12.09
C GLY A 68 16.92 7.76 -10.55
N ALA A 69 15.87 8.12 -9.82
CA ALA A 69 15.90 8.27 -8.37
C ALA A 69 15.44 7.02 -7.61
N GLY A 70 14.86 6.03 -8.29
CA GLY A 70 14.41 4.79 -7.67
C GLY A 70 13.03 4.85 -7.05
N THR A 71 12.25 5.91 -7.28
CA THR A 71 10.85 6.02 -6.82
C THR A 71 10.00 4.83 -7.26
N TYR A 72 9.21 4.29 -6.33
CA TYR A 72 8.23 3.25 -6.62
C TYR A 72 6.82 3.80 -6.45
N THR A 73 5.90 3.37 -7.30
CA THR A 73 4.48 3.61 -7.12
C THR A 73 3.81 2.28 -6.82
N VAL A 74 3.12 2.19 -5.69
CA VAL A 74 2.32 1.03 -5.28
C VAL A 74 0.86 1.36 -5.53
N VAL A 75 0.20 0.50 -6.30
CA VAL A 75 -1.23 0.58 -6.61
C VAL A 75 -1.92 -0.64 -6.00
N ALA A 76 -2.97 -0.39 -5.24
CA ALA A 76 -3.86 -1.40 -4.68
C ALA A 76 -5.27 -1.18 -5.23
N GLU A 77 -5.87 -2.21 -5.81
CA GLU A 77 -7.21 -2.14 -6.44
C GLU A 77 -8.09 -3.27 -5.92
N VAL A 78 -9.36 -2.96 -5.63
CA VAL A 78 -10.35 -3.99 -5.29
C VAL A 78 -10.67 -4.80 -6.55
N VAL A 79 -10.53 -6.12 -6.45
CA VAL A 79 -10.96 -7.04 -7.50
C VAL A 79 -12.48 -7.16 -7.44
N ARG A 80 -13.15 -6.88 -8.56
CA ARG A 80 -14.59 -7.02 -8.72
C ARG A 80 -15.01 -8.45 -8.99
#